data_AF-A0A7S1QR36-F1
#
_entry.id   AF-A0A7S1QR36-F1
#
_cell.length_a   1.000
_cell.length_b   1.000
_cell.length_c   1.000
_cell.angle_alpha   90.00
_cell.angle_beta   90.00
_cell.angle_gamma   90.00
#
_symmetry.space_group_name_H-M   'P 1'
#
loop_
_entity.id
_entity.type
_entity.pdbx_description
1 polymer ?
#
loop_
_entity_poly.entity_id
_entity_poly.type
_entity_poly.pdbx_seq_one_letter_code
_entity_poly.pdbx_strand_id
1 'polypeptide(L)'
;DRWEATVHRVASNTASAGPGPVLHRVGFNNYVSFGMDADIARRFDEGRKGYPTLHRLRTMNKLWYGVHGLTATPFAPKFSNGNLAMSIDGVGAALPPSAHNCKAVVITNVLGYSGG
;
A
#
# COMPACT_ATOMS: atom_id res chain seq x y z
N ASP A 1 11.64 -8.58 14.63
CA ASP A 1 10.34 -8.64 13.94
C ASP A 1 10.38 -7.94 12.59
N ARG A 2 10.99 -8.59 11.60
CA ARG A 2 10.97 -8.11 10.20
C ARG A 2 9.91 -8.92 9.47
N TRP A 3 8.94 -8.22 8.89
CA TRP A 3 7.87 -8.84 8.12
C TRP A 3 8.26 -8.91 6.65
N GLU A 4 7.66 -9.85 5.93
CA GLU A 4 7.87 -10.04 4.51
C GLU A 4 6.53 -10.15 3.78
N ALA A 5 6.38 -9.39 2.70
CA ALA A 5 5.26 -9.50 1.78
C ALA A 5 5.75 -10.05 0.44
N THR A 6 5.02 -11.02 -0.09
CA THR A 6 5.26 -11.61 -1.42
C THR A 6 4.12 -11.25 -2.35
N VAL A 7 4.44 -10.65 -3.49
CA VAL A 7 3.46 -10.24 -4.49
C VAL A 7 3.49 -11.22 -5.64
N HIS A 8 2.34 -11.83 -5.93
CA HIS A 8 2.15 -12.76 -7.02
C HIS A 8 1.26 -12.15 -8.11
N ARG A 9 1.51 -12.53 -9.36
CA ARG A 9 0.54 -12.29 -10.43
C ARG A 9 -0.58 -13.31 -10.31
N VAL A 10 -1.81 -12.85 -10.11
CA VAL A 10 -2.98 -13.73 -10.22
C VAL A 10 -3.29 -13.91 -11.70
N ALA A 11 -3.20 -15.14 -12.21
CA ALA A 11 -3.64 -15.45 -13.57
C ALA A 11 -5.17 -15.33 -13.63
N SER A 12 -5.67 -14.64 -14.66
CA SER A 12 -7.07 -14.18 -14.76
C SER A 12 -8.13 -15.28 -14.85
N ASN A 13 -7.79 -16.58 -14.73
CA ASN A 13 -8.77 -17.63 -15.02
C ASN A 13 -8.66 -18.98 -14.29
N THR A 14 -7.96 -19.09 -13.16
CA THR A 14 -7.94 -20.37 -12.42
C THR A 14 -7.94 -20.15 -10.92
N ALA A 15 -9.09 -20.38 -10.30
CA ALA A 15 -9.28 -20.46 -8.85
C ALA A 15 -8.53 -21.64 -8.18
N SER A 16 -7.80 -22.45 -8.95
CA SER A 16 -7.17 -23.70 -8.51
C SER A 16 -5.69 -23.85 -8.90
N ALA A 17 -5.08 -22.87 -9.57
CA ALA A 17 -3.63 -22.87 -9.77
C ALA A 17 -2.98 -22.20 -8.55
N GLY A 18 -1.96 -22.83 -7.96
CA GLY A 18 -1.20 -22.26 -6.85
C GLY A 18 -0.64 -20.86 -7.16
N PRO A 19 -0.07 -20.17 -6.17
CA PRO A 19 0.42 -18.81 -6.36
C PRO A 19 1.38 -18.76 -7.56
N GLY A 20 1.09 -17.88 -8.52
CA GLY A 20 1.92 -17.67 -9.71
C GLY A 20 3.35 -17.22 -9.36
N PRO A 21 4.22 -16.96 -10.34
CA PRO A 21 5.60 -16.55 -10.07
C PRO A 21 5.63 -15.31 -9.16
N VAL A 22 6.55 -15.34 -8.20
CA VAL A 22 6.81 -14.20 -7.31
C VAL A 22 7.33 -13.05 -8.14
N LEU A 23 6.61 -11.93 -8.16
CA LEU A 23 7.04 -10.71 -8.82
C LEU A 23 7.94 -9.87 -7.92
N HIS A 24 7.53 -9.73 -6.65
CA HIS A 24 8.24 -8.92 -5.68
C HIS A 24 8.23 -9.59 -4.31
N ARG A 25 9.35 -9.43 -3.60
CA ARG A 25 9.52 -9.81 -2.21
C ARG A 25 9.98 -8.57 -1.46
N VAL A 26 9.17 -8.11 -0.51
CA VAL A 26 9.39 -6.84 0.19
C VAL A 26 9.48 -7.12 1.69
N GLY A 27 10.65 -6.84 2.25
CA GLY A 27 10.82 -6.85 3.70
C GLY A 27 10.49 -5.48 4.30
N PHE A 28 9.68 -5.44 5.36
CA PHE A 28 9.28 -4.20 6.03
C PHE A 28 9.27 -4.39 7.56
N ASN A 29 9.53 -3.30 8.29
CA ASN A 29 9.55 -3.31 9.76
C ASN A 29 8.23 -2.79 10.36
N ASN A 30 7.71 -1.68 9.82
CA ASN A 30 6.56 -0.98 10.41
C ASN A 30 5.29 -1.21 9.59
N TYR A 31 5.33 -0.92 8.31
CA TYR A 31 4.20 -1.14 7.40
C TYR A 31 4.70 -1.26 5.97
N VAL A 32 3.85 -1.83 5.12
CA VAL A 32 3.95 -1.78 3.66
C VAL A 32 2.58 -1.40 3.10
N SER A 33 2.57 -0.66 1.99
CA SER A 33 1.33 -0.26 1.34
C SER A 33 1.37 -0.45 -0.16
N PHE A 34 0.17 -0.54 -0.74
CA PHE A 34 -0.08 -0.73 -2.16
C PHE A 34 -1.15 0.25 -2.64
N GLY A 35 -1.09 0.64 -3.92
CA GLY A 35 -2.03 1.56 -4.54
C GLY A 35 -1.72 3.03 -4.22
N MET A 36 -2.77 3.81 -3.98
CA MET A 36 -2.73 5.26 -3.76
C MET A 36 -1.74 5.67 -2.66
N ASP A 37 -1.73 4.94 -1.55
CA ASP A 37 -0.86 5.25 -0.41
C ASP A 37 0.63 5.12 -0.77
N ALA A 38 0.99 4.08 -1.52
CA ALA A 38 2.35 3.87 -2.01
C ALA A 38 2.79 4.99 -2.97
N ASP A 39 1.89 5.50 -3.81
CA ASP A 39 2.19 6.64 -4.68
C ASP A 39 2.38 7.94 -3.89
N ILE A 40 1.57 8.17 -2.85
CA ILE A 40 1.75 9.32 -1.93
C ILE A 40 3.10 9.22 -1.22
N ALA A 41 3.43 8.05 -0.67
CA ALA A 41 4.70 7.81 0.01
C ALA A 41 5.90 8.04 -0.94
N ARG A 42 5.79 7.58 -2.19
CA ARG A 42 6.80 7.82 -3.23
C ARG A 42 6.98 9.31 -3.52
N ARG A 43 5.89 10.04 -3.80
CA ARG A 43 5.93 11.49 -4.07
C ARG A 43 6.48 12.28 -2.88
N PHE A 44 6.11 11.90 -1.66
CA PHE A 44 6.60 12.50 -0.45
C PHE A 44 8.11 12.29 -0.29
N ASP A 45 8.63 11.09 -0.55
CA ASP A 45 10.06 10.81 -0.50
C ASP A 45 10.84 11.56 -1.59
N GLU A 46 10.31 11.62 -2.82
CA GLU A 46 10.88 12.41 -3.92
C GLU A 46 10.92 13.91 -3.57
N GLY A 47 9.82 14.46 -3.07
CA GLY A 47 9.72 15.86 -2.62
C GLY A 47 10.69 16.16 -1.48
N ARG A 48 10.85 15.24 -0.53
CA ARG A 48 11.79 15.36 0.58
C ARG A 48 13.25 15.34 0.13
N LYS A 49 13.59 14.50 -0.85
CA LYS A 49 14.93 14.46 -1.45
C LYS A 49 15.24 15.75 -2.21
N GLY A 50 14.27 16.30 -2.95
CA GLY A 50 14.43 17.54 -3.72
C GLY A 50 14.48 18.80 -2.85
N TYR A 51 13.67 18.86 -1.78
CA TYR A 51 13.53 20.04 -0.93
C TYR A 51 13.60 19.67 0.56
N PRO A 52 14.77 19.25 1.07
CA PRO A 52 14.90 18.73 2.44
C PRO A 52 14.56 19.77 3.51
N THR A 53 14.81 21.06 3.25
CA THR A 53 14.49 22.17 4.17
C THR A 53 12.98 22.33 4.40
N LEU A 54 12.16 22.05 3.38
CA LEU A 54 10.69 22.09 3.46
C LEU A 54 10.10 20.88 4.21
N HIS A 55 10.90 19.85 4.46
CA HIS A 55 10.49 18.60 5.10
C HIS A 55 11.10 18.43 6.51
N ARG A 56 11.66 19.50 7.06
CA ARG A 56 12.33 19.49 8.38
C ARG A 56 11.35 19.41 9.54
N LEU A 57 10.16 20.02 9.40
CA LEU A 57 9.18 20.11 10.47
C LEU A 57 8.15 18.99 10.38
N ARG A 58 7.85 18.33 11.50
CA ARG A 58 6.84 17.27 11.58
C ARG A 58 5.47 17.74 11.09
N THR A 59 5.06 18.96 11.45
CA THR A 59 3.79 19.55 11.00
C THR A 59 3.76 19.75 9.50
N MET A 60 4.88 20.19 8.91
CA MET A 60 4.99 20.39 7.48
C MET A 60 4.93 19.06 6.73
N ASN A 61 5.56 18.02 7.29
CA ASN A 61 5.47 16.66 6.73
C ASN A 61 4.03 16.13 6.72
N LYS A 62 3.26 16.37 7.79
CA LYS A 62 1.82 16.04 7.82
C LYS A 62 1.04 16.81 6.76
N LEU A 63 1.33 18.10 6.59
CA LEU A 63 0.72 18.97 5.59
C LEU A 63 0.98 18.44 4.16
N TRP A 64 2.22 18.13 3.83
CA TRP A 64 2.58 17.56 2.52
C TRP A 64 1.91 16.23 2.26
N TYR A 65 1.86 15.34 3.26
CA TYR A 65 1.13 14.07 3.13
C TYR A 65 -0.37 14.31 2.84
N GLY A 66 -0.98 15.29 3.50
CA GLY A 66 -2.37 15.70 3.24
C GLY A 66 -2.57 16.26 1.83
N VAL A 67 -1.68 17.13 1.36
CA VAL A 67 -1.73 17.70 -0.01
C VAL A 67 -1.57 16.60 -1.06
N HIS A 68 -0.62 15.69 -0.87
CA HIS A 68 -0.44 14.54 -1.76
C HIS A 68 -1.66 13.61 -1.71
N GLY A 69 -2.24 13.39 -0.53
CA GLY A 69 -3.49 12.65 -0.37
C GLY A 69 -4.65 13.26 -1.18
N LEU A 70 -4.91 14.55 -1.01
CA LEU A 70 -6.00 15.25 -1.70
C LEU A 70 -5.82 15.26 -3.22
N THR A 71 -4.57 15.35 -3.70
CA THR A 71 -4.27 15.35 -5.14
C THR A 71 -4.29 13.95 -5.75
N ALA A 72 -3.91 12.91 -5.00
CA ALA A 72 -3.91 11.53 -5.48
C ALA A 72 -5.31 10.89 -5.44
N THR A 73 -6.13 11.25 -4.44
CA THR A 73 -7.44 10.61 -4.21
C THR A 73 -8.34 10.60 -5.45
N PRO A 74 -8.56 11.70 -6.19
CA PRO A 74 -9.52 11.72 -7.28
C PRO A 74 -9.13 10.80 -8.45
N PHE A 75 -7.83 10.62 -8.68
CA PHE A 75 -7.27 9.94 -9.86
C PHE A 75 -6.74 8.54 -9.57
N ALA A 76 -6.64 8.15 -8.29
CA ALA A 76 -6.09 6.85 -7.95
C ALA A 76 -7.01 5.70 -8.43
N PRO A 77 -6.43 4.67 -9.08
CA PRO A 77 -7.17 3.49 -9.48
C PRO A 77 -7.73 2.78 -8.23
N LYS A 78 -8.90 2.18 -8.39
CA LYS A 78 -9.52 1.36 -7.35
C LYS A 78 -9.14 -0.10 -7.56
N PHE A 79 -8.95 -0.83 -6.47
CA PHE A 79 -8.97 -2.28 -6.50
C PHE A 79 -10.43 -2.71 -6.72
N SER A 80 -10.70 -3.51 -7.76
CA SER A 80 -12.04 -4.01 -8.09
C SER A 80 -12.22 -5.47 -7.66
N ASN A 81 -13.47 -5.95 -7.72
CA ASN A 81 -13.77 -7.39 -7.72
C ASN A 81 -12.89 -8.11 -8.76
N GLY A 82 -12.19 -9.17 -8.34
CA GLY A 82 -11.32 -10.00 -9.19
C GLY A 82 -9.85 -9.60 -9.23
N ASN A 83 -9.47 -8.40 -8.77
CA ASN A 83 -8.09 -7.90 -8.91
C ASN A 83 -7.31 -7.86 -7.59
N LEU A 84 -7.96 -8.21 -6.48
CA LEU A 84 -7.36 -8.24 -5.14
C LEU A 84 -7.82 -9.50 -4.41
N ALA A 85 -6.85 -10.32 -4.03
CA ALA A 85 -7.02 -11.45 -3.15
C ALA A 85 -5.92 -11.38 -2.08
N MET A 86 -6.25 -11.74 -0.85
CA MET A 86 -5.31 -11.75 0.26
C MET A 86 -5.21 -13.17 0.80
N SER A 87 -4.00 -13.58 1.16
CA SER A 87 -3.75 -14.78 1.92
C SER A 87 -2.79 -14.47 3.05
N ILE A 88 -3.08 -15.03 4.22
CA ILE A 88 -2.24 -14.93 5.42
C ILE A 88 -1.81 -16.36 5.74
N ASP A 89 -0.50 -16.61 5.79
CA ASP A 89 0.09 -17.93 6.05
C ASP A 89 -0.46 -19.06 5.16
N GLY A 90 -0.76 -18.74 3.89
CA GLY A 90 -1.29 -19.69 2.92
C GLY A 90 -2.79 -19.94 3.01
N VAL A 91 -3.48 -19.34 3.99
CA VAL A 91 -4.95 -19.39 4.11
C VAL A 91 -5.54 -18.18 3.42
N GLY A 92 -6.52 -18.39 2.52
CA GLY A 92 -7.23 -17.29 1.86
C GLY A 92 -8.01 -16.46 2.87
N ALA A 93 -7.76 -15.16 2.91
CA ALA A 93 -8.47 -14.22 3.77
C ALA A 93 -9.57 -13.54 2.96
N ALA A 94 -10.82 -13.71 3.40
CA ALA A 94 -11.95 -13.01 2.80
C ALA A 94 -11.82 -11.51 3.08
N LEU A 95 -11.84 -10.71 2.02
CA LEU A 95 -11.87 -9.26 2.14
C LEU A 95 -13.30 -8.80 2.38
N PRO A 96 -13.53 -7.78 3.23
CA PRO A 96 -14.85 -7.22 3.41
C PRO A 96 -15.35 -6.62 2.08
N PRO A 97 -16.67 -6.57 1.82
CA PRO A 97 -17.20 -6.04 0.57
C PRO A 97 -16.74 -4.60 0.24
N SER A 98 -16.48 -3.80 1.27
CA SER A 98 -15.95 -2.44 1.16
C SER A 98 -14.52 -2.38 0.59
N ALA A 99 -13.74 -3.46 0.68
CA ALA A 99 -12.39 -3.54 0.12
C ALA A 99 -12.40 -3.52 -1.41
N HIS A 100 -13.49 -3.92 -2.07
CA HIS A 100 -13.61 -3.97 -3.54
C HIS A 100 -13.81 -2.60 -4.21
N ASN A 101 -13.65 -1.53 -3.44
CA ASN A 101 -13.58 -0.15 -3.92
C ASN A 101 -12.48 0.64 -3.20
N CYS A 102 -11.55 -0.04 -2.52
CA CYS A 102 -10.44 0.64 -1.87
C CYS A 102 -9.43 1.15 -2.90
N LYS A 103 -8.76 2.24 -2.57
CA LYS A 103 -7.70 2.83 -3.40
C LYS A 103 -6.31 2.51 -2.87
N ALA A 104 -6.23 2.00 -1.66
CA ALA A 104 -4.99 1.62 -1.00
C ALA A 104 -5.22 0.39 -0.12
N VAL A 105 -4.17 -0.41 0.01
CA VAL A 105 -4.06 -1.49 1.01
C VAL A 105 -2.83 -1.18 1.84
N VAL A 106 -2.96 -1.25 3.17
CA VAL A 106 -1.85 -1.03 4.10
C VAL A 106 -1.79 -2.20 5.05
N ILE A 107 -0.61 -2.78 5.22
CA ILE A 107 -0.32 -3.87 6.15
C ILE A 107 0.62 -3.30 7.21
N THR A 108 0.23 -3.35 8.48
CA THR A 108 0.98 -2.75 9.58
C THR A 108 1.41 -3.82 10.58
N ASN A 109 2.62 -3.66 11.10
CA ASN A 109 3.16 -4.36 12.27
C ASN A 109 3.17 -3.43 13.52
N VAL A 110 2.74 -2.19 13.35
CA VAL A 110 2.60 -1.20 14.43
C VAL A 110 1.15 -0.77 14.55
N LEU A 111 0.77 -0.31 15.75
CA LEU A 111 -0.61 0.10 16.07
C LEU A 111 -1.01 1.44 15.45
N GLY A 112 -0.04 2.30 15.10
CA GLY A 112 -0.29 3.63 14.55
C GLY A 112 0.23 3.78 13.12
N TYR A 113 -0.52 4.50 12.28
CA TYR A 113 -0.19 4.79 10.89
C TYR A 113 -0.42 6.27 10.56
N SER A 114 0.32 6.85 9.62
CA SER A 114 0.14 8.24 9.16
C SER A 114 0.19 9.33 10.26
N GLY A 115 0.89 9.07 11.37
CA GLY A 115 1.18 10.08 12.40
C GLY A 115 0.23 10.10 13.60
N GLY A 116 -0.49 9.00 13.83
CA GLY A 116 -1.32 8.71 15.00
C GLY A 116 -2.25 7.56 14.66
#